data_AF-A0A2H0B8D6-F1
#
_entry.id   AF-A0A2H0B8D6-F1
#
_cell.length_a   1.000
_cell.length_b   1.000
_cell.length_c   1.000
_cell.angle_alpha   90.00
_cell.angle_beta   90.00
_cell.angle_gamma   90.00
#
_symmetry.space_group_name_H-M   'P 1'
#
loop_
_entity.id
_entity.type
_entity.pdbx_description
1 polymer ?
#
loop_
_entity_poly.entity_id
_entity_poly.type
_entity_poly.pdbx_seq_one_letter_code
_entity_poly.pdbx_strand_id
1 'polypeptide(L)'
;MKITFDENVKHEILDLFDKSVDEEEYIVEKSNPKQRVLTFDGQEIKIDEFGGIKSGSEVFIKKDLVSLMKLSKICGKKLGHE
;
A
#
# COMPACT_ATOMS: atom_id res chain seq x y z
N MET A 1 -16.84 -6.50 12.00
CA MET A 1 -16.53 -5.07 11.80
C MET A 1 -15.60 -4.96 10.61
N LYS A 2 -16.06 -4.43 9.48
CA LYS A 2 -15.20 -4.15 8.31
C LYS A 2 -14.71 -2.71 8.46
N ILE A 3 -13.39 -2.53 8.63
CA ILE A 3 -12.77 -1.22 8.51
C ILE A 3 -12.55 -1.03 7.01
N THR A 4 -13.41 -0.24 6.38
CA THR A 4 -13.30 0.12 4.97
C THR A 4 -12.89 1.57 4.92
N PHE A 5 -11.72 1.86 4.36
CA PHE A 5 -11.32 3.23 4.09
C PHE A 5 -12.16 3.76 2.93
N ASP A 6 -12.88 4.85 3.19
CA ASP A 6 -13.65 5.57 2.17
C ASP A 6 -12.72 6.03 1.05
N GLU A 7 -13.22 6.12 -0.19
CA GLU A 7 -12.40 6.46 -1.37
C GLU A 7 -11.66 7.79 -1.19
N ASN A 8 -12.29 8.80 -0.58
CA ASN A 8 -11.63 10.06 -0.25
C ASN A 8 -10.41 9.87 0.65
N VAL A 9 -10.52 8.98 1.64
CA VAL A 9 -9.44 8.70 2.58
C VAL A 9 -8.27 7.99 1.90
N LYS A 10 -8.52 7.18 0.86
CA LYS A 10 -7.45 6.54 0.09
C LYS A 10 -6.61 7.58 -0.65
N HIS A 11 -7.22 8.58 -1.27
CA HIS A 11 -6.51 9.65 -1.98
C HIS A 11 -5.68 10.50 -1.01
N GLU A 12 -6.23 10.87 0.14
CA GLU A 12 -5.50 11.60 1.19
C GLU A 12 -4.30 10.81 1.72
N ILE A 13 -4.46 9.49 1.90
CA ILE A 13 -3.36 8.61 2.29
C ILE A 13 -2.29 8.59 1.19
N LEU A 14 -2.65 8.42 -0.08
CA LEU A 14 -1.66 8.42 -1.16
C LEU A 14 -0.89 9.73 -1.24
N ASP A 15 -1.57 10.87 -1.11
CA ASP A 15 -0.95 12.19 -1.14
C ASP A 15 0.10 12.34 -0.03
N LEU A 16 -0.20 11.86 1.18
CA LEU A 16 0.73 11.85 2.32
C LEU A 16 2.03 11.07 2.03
N PHE A 17 2.00 10.10 1.12
CA PHE A 17 3.13 9.27 0.73
C PHE A 17 3.73 9.63 -0.65
N ASP A 18 3.46 10.84 -1.15
CA ASP A 18 3.88 11.31 -2.48
C ASP A 18 3.46 10.38 -3.63
N LYS A 19 2.29 9.75 -3.50
CA LYS A 19 1.68 8.91 -4.54
C LYS A 19 0.45 9.58 -5.12
N SER A 20 0.15 9.23 -6.37
CA SER A 20 -1.04 9.68 -7.09
C SER A 20 -1.68 8.51 -7.82
N VAL A 21 -2.75 8.77 -8.55
CA VAL A 21 -3.46 7.79 -9.38
C VAL A 21 -3.43 8.26 -10.84
N ASP A 22 -3.14 7.37 -11.77
CA ASP A 22 -3.15 7.65 -13.21
C ASP A 22 -4.56 7.47 -13.83
N GLU A 23 -4.71 7.79 -15.11
CA GLU A 23 -5.96 7.65 -15.87
C GLU A 23 -6.49 6.20 -15.92
N GLU A 24 -5.61 5.20 -15.79
CA GLU A 24 -5.96 3.77 -15.71
C GLU A 24 -6.21 3.26 -14.28
N GLU A 25 -6.26 4.17 -13.31
CA GLU A 25 -6.49 3.94 -11.88
C GLU A 25 -5.33 3.23 -11.14
N TYR A 26 -4.13 3.18 -11.73
CA TYR A 26 -2.95 2.67 -11.05
C TYR A 26 -2.31 3.70 -10.16
N ILE A 27 -1.76 3.23 -9.04
CA ILE A 27 -0.99 4.08 -8.13
C ILE A 27 0.38 4.36 -8.77
N VAL A 28 0.74 5.64 -8.85
CA VAL A 28 1.99 6.13 -9.43
C VAL A 28 2.74 7.03 -8.46
N GLU A 29 4.04 7.24 -8.68
CA GLU A 29 4.79 8.27 -7.97
C GLU A 29 4.30 9.65 -8.40
N LYS A 30 3.96 10.53 -7.44
CA LYS A 30 3.53 11.90 -7.74
C LYS A 30 4.64 12.69 -8.43
N SER A 31 5.89 12.43 -8.01
CA SER A 31 7.10 12.98 -8.64
C SER A 31 7.39 12.43 -10.05
N ASN A 32 6.85 11.26 -10.42
CA ASN A 32 7.02 10.65 -11.74
C ASN A 32 5.77 9.84 -12.13
N PRO A 33 4.77 10.46 -12.77
CA PRO A 33 3.49 9.80 -13.05
C PRO A 33 3.58 8.65 -14.06
N LYS A 34 4.73 8.45 -14.72
CA LYS A 34 4.99 7.28 -15.57
C LYS A 34 5.48 6.06 -14.78
N GLN A 35 5.87 6.27 -13.52
CA GLN A 35 6.37 5.21 -12.64
C GLN A 35 5.24 4.71 -11.76
N ARG A 36 4.77 3.51 -12.09
CA ARG A 36 3.79 2.80 -11.27
C ARG A 36 4.44 2.24 -10.03
N VAL A 37 3.70 2.34 -8.94
CA VAL A 37 4.05 1.73 -7.67
C VAL A 37 3.88 0.22 -7.79
N LEU A 38 4.88 -0.50 -7.28
CA LEU A 38 4.84 -1.95 -7.20
C LEU A 38 4.53 -2.41 -5.78
N THR A 39 3.73 -3.45 -5.68
CA THR A 39 3.56 -4.24 -4.46
C THR A 39 4.85 -4.96 -4.10
N PHE A 40 4.92 -5.51 -2.88
CA PHE A 40 6.04 -6.34 -2.45
C PHE A 40 6.32 -7.53 -3.39
N ASP A 41 5.31 -7.98 -4.13
CA ASP A 41 5.41 -9.07 -5.10
C ASP A 41 5.86 -8.59 -6.49
N GLY A 42 6.14 -7.29 -6.67
CA GLY A 42 6.53 -6.69 -7.94
C GLY A 42 5.38 -6.42 -8.91
N GLN A 43 4.13 -6.54 -8.46
CA GLN A 43 2.95 -6.26 -9.28
C GLN A 43 2.48 -4.82 -9.12
N GLU A 44 2.03 -4.20 -10.20
CA GLU A 44 1.33 -2.91 -10.17
C GLU A 44 0.05 -3.03 -9.33
N ILE A 45 -0.38 -1.92 -8.73
CA ILE A 45 -1.55 -1.88 -7.84
C ILE A 45 -2.51 -0.75 -8.23
N LYS A 46 -3.80 -1.08 -8.29
CA LYS A 46 -4.88 -0.10 -8.47
C LYS A 46 -5.35 0.48 -7.13
N ILE A 47 -5.93 1.68 -7.17
CA ILE A 47 -6.50 2.35 -6.00
C ILE A 47 -7.60 1.52 -5.31
N ASP A 48 -8.38 0.74 -6.06
CA ASP A 48 -9.41 -0.12 -5.47
C ASP A 48 -8.79 -1.31 -4.69
N GLU A 49 -7.64 -1.80 -5.16
CA GLU A 49 -6.90 -2.91 -4.55
C GLU A 49 -6.02 -2.48 -3.36
N PHE A 50 -5.86 -1.17 -3.16
CA PHE A 50 -5.04 -0.58 -2.11
C PHE A 50 -5.54 -0.93 -0.71
N GLY A 51 -4.72 -1.67 0.04
CA GLY A 51 -5.01 -2.06 1.44
C GLY A 51 -4.29 -1.21 2.50
N GLY A 52 -3.26 -0.45 2.13
CA GLY A 52 -2.48 0.39 3.04
C GLY A 52 -0.97 0.43 2.73
N ILE A 53 -0.26 1.31 3.44
CA ILE A 53 1.20 1.53 3.32
C ILE A 53 1.88 1.19 4.64
N LYS A 54 2.95 0.41 4.59
CA LYS A 54 3.78 0.11 5.77
C LYS A 54 4.97 1.07 5.85
N SER A 55 5.06 1.83 6.95
CA SER A 55 6.20 2.72 7.19
C SER A 55 7.43 1.98 7.71
N GLY A 56 8.59 2.23 7.10
CA GLY A 56 9.90 1.64 7.42
C GLY A 56 10.66 1.05 6.21
N SER A 57 9.95 0.82 5.11
CA SER A 57 10.40 0.53 3.74
C SER A 57 9.08 0.38 2.98
N GLU A 58 8.86 1.15 1.92
CA GLU A 58 7.59 1.24 1.20
C GLU A 58 7.10 -0.15 0.76
N VAL A 59 6.19 -0.75 1.53
CA VAL A 59 5.60 -2.07 1.25
C VAL A 59 4.10 -1.87 1.09
N PHE A 60 3.63 -2.00 -0.15
CA PHE A 60 2.22 -1.95 -0.53
C PHE A 60 1.61 -3.35 -0.41
N ILE A 61 0.45 -3.45 0.25
CA ILE A 61 -0.16 -4.73 0.63
C ILE A 61 -1.59 -4.77 0.09
N LYS A 62 -1.91 -5.83 -0.64
CA LYS A 62 -3.27 -6.09 -1.15
C LYS A 62 -4.23 -6.37 0.01
N LYS A 63 -5.51 -5.99 -0.14
CA LYS A 63 -6.59 -6.17 0.86
C LYS A 63 -6.95 -7.64 1.19
N ASP A 64 -6.35 -8.61 0.51
CA ASP A 64 -6.60 -10.03 0.76
C ASP A 64 -5.99 -10.55 2.08
N LEU A 65 -6.69 -11.51 2.70
CA LEU A 65 -6.34 -12.10 3.99
C LEU A 65 -4.94 -12.75 3.98
N VAL A 66 -4.51 -13.36 2.88
CA VAL A 66 -3.18 -13.98 2.76
C VAL A 66 -2.09 -12.92 2.82
N SER A 67 -2.31 -11.78 2.17
CA SER A 67 -1.38 -10.64 2.17
C SER A 67 -1.23 -10.04 3.58
N LEU A 68 -2.34 -9.92 4.31
CA LEU A 68 -2.35 -9.45 5.70
C LEU A 68 -1.69 -10.46 6.66
N MET A 69 -1.89 -11.77 6.45
CA MET A 69 -1.23 -12.82 7.24
C MET A 69 0.29 -12.87 7.01
N LYS A 70 0.76 -12.59 5.79
CA LYS A 70 2.21 -12.48 5.51
C LYS A 70 2.82 -11.28 6.24
N LEU A 71 2.09 -10.16 6.34
CA LEU A 71 2.53 -8.98 7.08
C LEU A 71 2.72 -9.26 8.58
N SER A 72 1.79 -9.98 9.21
CA SER A 72 1.86 -10.26 10.66
C SER A 72 3.11 -11.05 11.04
N LYS A 73 3.54 -12.00 10.20
CA LYS A 73 4.78 -12.76 10.39
C LYS A 73 6.04 -11.90 10.29
N ILE A 74 6.04 -10.88 9.44
CA ILE A 74 7.18 -9.98 9.24
C ILE A 74 7.25 -8.94 10.38
N CYS A 75 6.11 -8.48 10.90
CA CYS A 75 6.06 -7.49 11.99
C CYS A 75 6.40 -8.10 13.37
N GLY A 76 6.16 -9.39 13.56
CA GLY A 76 6.47 -10.09 14.82
C GLY A 76 7.96 -10.28 15.15
N LYS A 77 8.89 -9.94 14.24
CA LYS A 77 10.32 -10.25 14.40
C LYS A 77 11.19 -9.10 14.93
N LYS A 78 10.63 -7.92 15.25
CA LYS A 78 11.40 -6.73 15.67
C LYS A 78 11.22 -6.30 17.14
N LEU A 79 10.69 -7.15 18.02
CA LEU A 79 10.52 -6.84 19.46
C LEU A 79 11.23 -7.81 20.42
N GLY A 80 12.19 -8.60 19.94
CA GLY A 80 13.14 -9.31 20.79
C GLY A 80 14.45 -8.54 20.86
N HIS A 81 14.51 -7.51 21.70
CA HIS A 81 15.79 -6.97 22.15
C HIS A 81 16.27 -7.90 23.27
N GLU A 82 17.32 -8.64 22.99
CA GLU A 82 18.15 -9.32 24.00
C GLU A 82 18.80 -8.28 24.94
#